data_AF-A0A0Q6WV94-F1
#
_entry.id   AF-A0A0Q6WV94-F1
#
_cell.length_a   1.000
_cell.length_b   1.000
_cell.length_c   1.000
_cell.angle_alpha   90.00
_cell.angle_beta   90.00
_cell.angle_gamma   90.00
#
_symmetry.space_group_name_H-M   'P 1'
#
loop_
_entity.id
_entity.type
_entity.pdbx_description
1 polymer ?
#
loop_
_entity_poly.entity_id
_entity_poly.type
_entity_poly.pdbx_seq_one_letter_code
_entity_poly.pdbx_strand_id
1 'polypeptide(L)'
;MSALIICTTCADGQGQALLEAVENEALARDWLLPVRGQACMAACKQSCTAALQGPGKHSYLFGQLAPDAASVDALLSVAAQHSEPGDGLLAWDRRPDRLKGGLVARLPPLGL
;
A
#
# COMPACT_ATOMS: atom_id res chain seq x y z
N MET A 1 7.41 5.83 11.73
CA MET A 1 5.99 5.53 11.51
C MET A 1 5.81 5.16 10.05
N SER A 2 5.10 4.07 9.78
CA SER A 2 4.80 3.62 8.42
C SER A 2 3.63 4.42 7.83
N ALA A 3 3.55 4.49 6.50
CA ALA A 3 2.44 5.11 5.80
C ALA A 3 2.05 4.31 4.55
N LEU A 4 0.74 4.24 4.30
CA LEU A 4 0.14 3.72 3.09
C LEU A 4 -0.13 4.89 2.13
N ILE A 5 0.36 4.76 0.90
CA ILE A 5 0.35 5.83 -0.09
C ILE A 5 -0.29 5.28 -1.35
N ILE A 6 -1.33 5.93 -1.87
CA ILE A 6 -2.07 5.45 -3.04
C ILE A 6 -1.83 6.39 -4.22
N CYS A 7 -1.54 5.83 -5.39
CA CYS A 7 -1.39 6.62 -6.61
C CYS A 7 -2.76 7.12 -7.07
N THR A 8 -2.99 8.44 -7.10
CA THR A 8 -4.31 9.00 -7.41
C THR A 8 -4.55 9.20 -8.91
N THR A 9 -3.48 9.31 -9.72
CA THR A 9 -3.59 9.45 -11.19
C THR A 9 -3.19 8.16 -11.92
N CYS A 10 -3.62 6.99 -11.42
CA CYS A 10 -3.42 5.73 -12.15
C CYS A 10 -4.09 5.76 -13.53
N ALA A 11 -3.49 5.05 -14.50
CA ALA A 11 -3.89 5.10 -15.91
C ALA A 11 -5.30 4.52 -16.18
N ASP A 12 -5.82 3.69 -15.30
CA ASP A 12 -7.19 3.17 -15.33
C ASP A 12 -8.22 4.17 -14.75
N GLY A 13 -7.77 5.30 -14.21
CA GLY A 13 -8.63 6.33 -13.61
C GLY A 13 -9.20 5.97 -12.23
N GLN A 14 -8.85 4.81 -11.66
CA GLN A 14 -9.46 4.32 -10.42
C GLN A 14 -8.65 4.66 -9.15
N GLY A 15 -7.48 5.28 -9.30
CA GLY A 15 -6.58 5.57 -8.19
C GLY A 15 -7.21 6.41 -7.08
N GLN A 16 -7.99 7.44 -7.46
CA GLN A 16 -8.73 8.28 -6.51
C GLN A 16 -9.81 7.49 -5.76
N ALA A 17 -10.58 6.64 -6.46
CA ALA A 17 -11.59 5.80 -5.84
C ALA A 17 -10.98 4.78 -4.87
N LEU A 18 -9.80 4.25 -5.19
CA LEU A 18 -9.07 3.36 -4.28
C LEU A 18 -8.62 4.10 -3.01
N LEU A 19 -8.13 5.34 -3.14
CA LEU A 19 -7.76 6.16 -1.98
C LEU A 19 -8.96 6.37 -1.05
N GLU A 20 -10.09 6.82 -1.60
CA GLU A 20 -11.31 7.06 -0.83
C GLU A 20 -11.83 5.79 -0.15
N ALA A 21 -11.82 4.65 -0.85
CA ALA A 21 -12.22 3.38 -0.28
C ALA A 21 -11.34 2.97 0.92
N VAL A 22 -10.02 3.15 0.80
CA VAL A 22 -9.09 2.86 1.89
C VAL A 22 -9.24 3.84 3.05
N GLU A 23 -9.41 5.13 2.79
CA GLU A 23 -9.62 6.15 3.83
C GLU A 23 -10.92 5.91 4.61
N ASN A 24 -12.00 5.57 3.92
CA ASN A 24 -13.28 5.25 4.56
C ASN A 24 -13.17 4.00 5.45
N GLU A 25 -12.54 2.94 4.96
CA GLU A 25 -12.36 1.72 5.74
C GLU A 25 -11.39 1.92 6.91
N ALA A 26 -10.33 2.71 6.71
CA ALA A 26 -9.40 3.09 7.77
C ALA A 26 -10.13 3.86 8.89
N LEU A 27 -10.99 4.82 8.52
CA LEU A 27 -11.81 5.56 9.48
C LEU A 27 -12.78 4.63 10.23
N ALA A 28 -13.46 3.72 9.52
CA ALA A 28 -14.38 2.76 10.12
C ALA A 28 -13.71 1.80 11.12
N ARG A 29 -12.39 1.59 10.99
CA ARG A 29 -11.58 0.73 11.88
C ARG A 29 -10.82 1.49 12.96
N ASP A 30 -11.04 2.79 13.12
CA ASP A 30 -10.23 3.67 13.98
C ASP A 30 -8.72 3.51 13.71
N TRP A 31 -8.35 3.39 12.44
CA TRP A 31 -7.00 3.06 12.02
C TRP A 31 -6.04 4.23 12.25
N LEU A 32 -4.89 3.95 12.87
CA LEU A 32 -3.94 4.97 13.32
C LEU A 32 -2.81 5.26 12.32
N LEU A 33 -2.65 4.43 11.28
CA LEU A 33 -1.57 4.63 10.31
C LEU A 33 -1.97 5.66 9.24
N PRO A 34 -1.07 6.59 8.87
CA PRO A 34 -1.31 7.52 7.78
C PRO A 34 -1.65 6.81 6.46
N VAL A 35 -2.80 7.17 5.90
CA VAL A 35 -3.19 6.90 4.52
C VAL A 35 -3.15 8.23 3.78
N ARG A 36 -2.55 8.28 2.58
CA ARG A 36 -2.55 9.49 1.75
C ARG A 36 -2.45 9.20 0.27
N GLY A 37 -2.86 10.17 -0.55
CA GLY A 37 -2.60 10.18 -1.98
C GLY A 37 -1.20 10.66 -2.35
N GLN A 38 -0.66 10.13 -3.44
CA GLN A 38 0.45 10.67 -4.22
C GLN A 38 -0.01 10.73 -5.67
N ALA A 39 0.24 11.84 -6.38
CA ALA A 39 -0.28 11.99 -7.74
C ALA A 39 0.14 10.83 -8.66
N CYS A 40 1.44 10.59 -8.81
CA CYS A 40 1.98 9.57 -9.71
C CYS A 40 3.12 8.78 -9.07
N MET A 41 3.19 7.47 -9.39
CA MET A 41 4.26 6.55 -9.02
C MET A 41 4.95 5.89 -10.23
N ALA A 42 4.66 6.37 -11.45
CA ALA A 42 5.23 5.90 -12.72
C ALA A 42 5.07 4.38 -12.99
N ALA A 43 4.10 3.73 -12.37
CA ALA A 43 3.85 2.29 -12.47
C ALA A 43 2.54 1.96 -13.20
N CYS A 44 2.18 2.76 -14.21
CA CYS A 44 0.87 2.69 -14.88
C CYS A 44 0.49 1.32 -15.45
N LYS A 45 1.48 0.51 -15.88
CA LYS A 45 1.27 -0.87 -16.37
C LYS A 45 0.74 -1.83 -15.29
N GLN A 46 0.82 -1.43 -14.03
CA GLN A 46 0.43 -2.21 -12.85
C GLN A 46 -0.73 -1.52 -12.11
N SER A 47 -1.55 -0.72 -12.81
CA SER A 47 -2.65 0.02 -12.18
C SER A 47 -3.72 -0.91 -11.56
N CYS A 48 -4.35 -0.51 -10.44
CA CYS A 48 -3.97 0.58 -9.55
C CYS A 48 -2.77 0.22 -8.66
N THR A 49 -2.02 1.23 -8.18
CA THR A 49 -0.80 1.03 -7.37
C THR A 49 -0.84 1.73 -6.02
N ALA A 50 -0.26 1.08 -5.01
CA ALA A 50 -0.08 1.63 -3.67
C ALA A 50 1.31 1.28 -3.13
N ALA A 51 1.87 2.19 -2.35
CA ALA A 51 3.17 2.04 -1.71
C ALA A 51 3.06 1.97 -0.18
N LEU A 52 3.97 1.21 0.43
CA LEU A 52 4.24 1.25 1.87
C LEU A 52 5.64 1.80 2.10
N GLN A 53 5.74 2.79 2.96
CA GLN A 53 7.02 3.40 3.31
C GLN A 53 7.08 3.70 4.80
N GLY A 54 8.29 3.65 5.37
CA GLY A 54 8.53 4.05 6.75
C GLY A 54 10.03 4.26 6.96
N PRO A 55 10.44 5.19 7.85
CA PRO A 55 11.85 5.39 8.16
C PRO A 55 12.53 4.10 8.63
N GLY A 56 13.71 3.79 8.11
CA GLY A 56 14.48 2.59 8.45
C GLY A 56 13.82 1.27 8.02
N LYS A 57 12.79 1.31 7.16
CA LYS A 57 12.05 0.12 6.72
C LYS A 57 12.14 -0.07 5.21
N HIS A 58 12.07 -1.33 4.78
CA HIS A 58 11.86 -1.70 3.39
C HIS A 58 10.62 -1.00 2.85
N SER A 59 10.72 -0.44 1.65
CA SER A 59 9.55 0.13 0.97
C SER A 59 8.98 -0.87 -0.03
N TYR A 60 7.67 -0.87 -0.20
CA TYR A 60 6.96 -1.74 -1.12
C TYR A 60 6.16 -0.92 -2.11
N LEU A 61 6.08 -1.40 -3.34
CA LEU A 61 5.12 -0.96 -4.33
C LEU A 61 4.30 -2.16 -4.77
N PHE A 62 2.99 -2.08 -4.54
CA PHE A 62 2.01 -3.05 -5.01
C PHE A 62 1.23 -2.47 -6.19
N GLY A 63 0.75 -3.36 -7.05
CA GLY A 63 -0.04 -3.05 -8.24
C GLY A 63 -1.16 -4.05 -8.46
N GLN A 64 -1.89 -3.88 -9.56
CA GLN A 64 -3.07 -4.67 -9.94
C GLN A 64 -4.19 -4.61 -8.88
N LEU A 65 -4.30 -3.44 -8.23
CA LEU A 65 -5.31 -3.16 -7.22
C LEU A 65 -6.58 -2.63 -7.88
N ALA A 66 -7.70 -2.75 -7.17
CA ALA A 66 -8.99 -2.19 -7.55
C ALA A 66 -9.64 -1.53 -6.32
N PRO A 67 -10.59 -0.60 -6.49
CA PRO A 67 -11.35 -0.01 -5.38
C PRO A 67 -12.41 -1.00 -4.84
N ASP A 68 -11.99 -2.22 -4.51
CA ASP A 68 -12.80 -3.29 -3.96
C ASP A 68 -12.38 -3.65 -2.53
N ALA A 69 -13.30 -4.27 -1.78
CA ALA A 69 -13.05 -4.66 -0.40
C ALA A 69 -11.81 -5.55 -0.25
N ALA A 70 -11.57 -6.45 -1.21
CA ALA A 70 -10.44 -7.37 -1.18
C ALA A 70 -9.08 -6.64 -1.25
N SER A 71 -8.94 -5.62 -2.11
CA SER A 71 -7.72 -4.82 -2.21
C SER A 71 -7.58 -3.90 -1.01
N VAL A 72 -8.67 -3.26 -0.55
CA VAL A 72 -8.68 -2.40 0.63
C VAL A 72 -8.22 -3.17 1.87
N ASP A 73 -8.81 -4.33 2.14
CA ASP A 73 -8.46 -5.19 3.27
C ASP A 73 -7.01 -5.64 3.21
N ALA A 74 -6.56 -6.04 2.02
CA ALA A 74 -5.20 -6.47 1.82
C ALA A 74 -4.19 -5.35 2.12
N LEU A 75 -4.45 -4.13 1.64
CA LEU A 75 -3.60 -2.96 1.86
C LEU A 75 -3.53 -2.57 3.34
N LEU A 76 -4.66 -2.53 4.04
CA LEU A 76 -4.68 -2.24 5.48
C LEU A 76 -3.94 -3.31 6.28
N SER A 77 -4.12 -4.59 5.93
CA SER A 77 -3.41 -5.71 6.57
C SER A 77 -1.89 -5.58 6.43
N VAL A 78 -1.38 -5.33 5.22
CA VAL A 78 0.08 -5.17 5.04
C VAL A 78 0.61 -3.86 5.64
N ALA A 79 -0.20 -2.80 5.71
CA ALA A 79 0.17 -1.57 6.39
C ALA A 79 0.37 -1.81 7.90
N ALA A 80 -0.53 -2.57 8.54
CA ALA A 80 -0.40 -2.97 9.93
C ALA A 80 0.88 -3.79 10.16
N GLN A 81 1.09 -4.84 9.35
CA GLN A 81 2.30 -5.66 9.44
C GLN A 81 3.58 -4.83 9.26
N HIS A 82 3.59 -3.92 8.29
CA HIS A 82 4.74 -3.04 8.03
C HIS A 82 5.00 -2.07 9.19
N SER A 83 3.97 -1.71 9.95
CA SER A 83 4.08 -0.85 11.12
C SER A 83 4.66 -1.52 12.37
N GLU A 84 4.66 -2.87 12.42
CA GLU A 84 5.30 -3.64 13.50
C GLU A 84 6.79 -3.23 13.67
N PRO A 85 7.37 -3.28 14.88
CA PRO A 85 8.78 -2.96 15.09
C PRO A 85 9.72 -3.78 14.19
N GLY A 86 10.81 -3.15 13.72
CA GLY A 86 11.79 -3.79 12.84
C GLY A 86 11.90 -3.14 11.46
N ASP A 87 12.56 -3.83 10.54
CA ASP A 87 12.97 -3.35 9.22
C ASP A 87 11.84 -3.32 8.17
N GLY A 88 10.59 -3.57 8.59
CA GLY A 88 9.41 -3.56 7.71
C GLY A 88 9.44 -4.66 6.65
N LEU A 89 10.20 -5.74 6.84
CA LEU A 89 10.17 -6.88 5.95
C LEU A 89 8.82 -7.60 6.06
N LEU A 90 8.07 -7.65 4.95
CA LEU A 90 6.81 -8.39 4.85
C LEU A 90 7.11 -9.83 4.41
N ALA A 91 7.02 -10.77 5.35
CA ALA A 91 7.20 -12.19 5.08
C ALA A 91 6.17 -12.66 4.03
N TRP A 92 6.61 -13.49 3.07
CA TRP A 92 5.79 -13.87 1.91
C TRP A 92 4.51 -14.61 2.30
N ASP A 93 4.61 -15.47 3.30
CA ASP A 93 3.52 -16.27 3.88
C ASP A 93 2.46 -15.41 4.58
N ARG A 94 2.86 -14.29 5.22
CA ARG A 94 1.95 -13.36 5.91
C ARG A 94 1.27 -12.35 4.98
N ARG A 95 1.67 -12.27 3.71
CA ARG A 95 1.01 -11.36 2.75
C ARG A 95 -0.35 -11.90 2.34
N PRO A 96 -1.40 -11.06 2.30
CA PRO A 96 -2.67 -11.43 1.69
C PRO A 96 -2.47 -11.90 0.26
N ASP A 97 -3.23 -12.92 -0.17
CA ASP A 97 -3.10 -13.51 -1.51
C ASP A 97 -3.25 -12.47 -2.63
N ARG A 98 -4.13 -11.49 -2.41
CA ARG A 98 -4.32 -10.35 -3.32
C ARG A 98 -3.04 -9.59 -3.65
N LEU A 99 -2.07 -9.55 -2.73
CA LEU A 99 -0.81 -8.82 -2.88
C LEU A 99 0.40 -9.69 -3.23
N LYS A 100 0.26 -11.02 -3.22
CA LYS A 100 1.36 -11.93 -3.60
C LYS A 100 1.73 -11.79 -5.08
N GLY A 101 0.74 -11.74 -5.96
CA GLY A 101 0.95 -11.55 -7.40
C GLY A 101 1.16 -10.09 -7.83
N GLY A 102 0.82 -9.13 -6.95
CA GLY A 102 0.84 -7.70 -7.24
C GLY A 102 2.11 -6.96 -6.81
N LEU A 103 3.16 -7.65 -6.34
CA LEU A 103 4.40 -6.97 -5.93
C LEU A 103 5.15 -6.44 -7.15
N VAL A 104 5.23 -5.11 -7.28
CA VAL A 104 5.97 -4.43 -8.36
C VAL A 104 7.42 -4.22 -7.98
N ALA A 105 7.66 -3.76 -6.74
CA ALA A 105 9.01 -3.52 -6.24
C ALA A 105 9.08 -3.65 -4.72
N ARG A 106 10.25 -4.08 -4.25
CA ARG A 106 10.70 -3.93 -2.87
C ARG A 106 12.01 -3.18 -2.88
N LEU A 107 12.04 -2.02 -2.23
CA LEU A 107 13.24 -1.19 -2.10
C LEU A 107 13.86 -1.42 -0.72
N PRO A 108 15.21 -1.40 -0.62
CA PRO A 108 15.87 -1.50 0.67
C PRO A 108 15.47 -0.33 1.58
N PRO A 109 15.62 -0.47 2.91
CA PRO A 109 15.52 0.66 3.81
C PRO A 109 16.44 1.79 3.37
N LEU A 110 15.97 3.03 3.49
CA LEU A 110 16.85 4.18 3.39
C LEU A 110 17.78 4.14 4.61
N GLY A 111 19.03 3.74 4.40
CA GLY A 111 20.07 3.82 5.40
C GLY A 111 20.36 5.29 5.70
N LEU A 112 20.39 5.62 6.99
CA LEU A 112 21.24 6.71 7.48
C LEU A 112 22.62 6.10 7.74
#